data_AF-A0AAD5T1L4-F1
#
_entry.id   AF-A0AAD5T1L4-F1
#
_cell.length_a   1.000
_cell.length_b   1.000
_cell.length_c   1.000
_cell.angle_alpha   90.00
_cell.angle_beta   90.00
_cell.angle_gamma   90.00
#
_symmetry.space_group_name_H-M   'P 1'
#
loop_
_entity.id
_entity.type
_entity.pdbx_description
1 polymer ?
#
loop_
_entity_poly.entity_id
_entity_poly.type
_entity_poly.pdbx_seq_one_letter_code
_entity_poly.pdbx_strand_id
1 'polypeptide(L)'
;MTAATREAKASGIQAGHAGDLSYESEQEVGVEVVEFNGMSSQGAEGEETEKDGERDAELLPVLPVGSGMKRRVDDGTLVLFLPAELMLVVCTFAATGAVLQLRLASRRMRTLADVELRHRSRARLATFDATFDTAAAALLALEHDRLPQLRHYKTFLRNIDMNHLTEATWYASPPDEVKTVCECLCILKGLPVATVQPKRSSIGKSQSVDGSSFSSQNEPLDSSFSTLSLVTDDSVADSQSQQTVSWASLKKQMSHYSFKNWVSNLRSNVEKIPYSAIKRVEYIIMHDQMITYERLREVSRPGYSLLIVVAACLQYGNLSEDVKVKTIEVDSLGERIRLARLFLACIE
;
A
#
# COMPACT_ATOMS: atom_id res chain seq x y z
N MET A 1 -61.57 61.49 -13.90
CA MET A 1 -61.80 62.88 -13.44
C MET A 1 -61.12 63.00 -12.09
N THR A 2 -60.06 63.75 -11.83
CA THR A 2 -59.26 64.79 -12.51
C THR A 2 -58.05 64.96 -11.56
N ALA A 3 -56.82 64.67 -12.01
CA ALA A 3 -55.73 65.64 -12.31
C ALA A 3 -55.10 66.28 -11.04
N ALA A 4 -53.80 66.53 -10.87
CA ALA A 4 -52.63 66.69 -11.74
C ALA A 4 -51.35 66.61 -10.83
N THR A 5 -50.22 66.01 -11.21
CA THR A 5 -49.08 66.58 -11.99
C THR A 5 -48.35 67.79 -11.35
N ARG A 6 -47.08 67.59 -10.94
CA ARG A 6 -45.87 68.43 -11.23
C ARG A 6 -44.67 67.85 -10.45
N GLU A 7 -43.54 67.39 -11.01
CA GLU A 7 -42.50 67.94 -11.93
C GLU A 7 -41.37 68.74 -11.24
N ALA A 8 -40.13 68.47 -11.70
CA ALA A 8 -38.84 69.19 -11.55
C ALA A 8 -38.00 68.89 -10.29
N LYS A 9 -36.66 68.74 -10.30
CA LYS A 9 -35.60 69.02 -11.31
C LYS A 9 -34.22 68.49 -10.82
N ALA A 10 -33.35 68.10 -11.78
CA ALA A 10 -31.89 68.39 -11.89
C ALA A 10 -30.92 67.90 -10.77
N SER A 11 -30.01 66.94 -11.01
CA SER A 11 -28.70 66.99 -11.71
C SER A 11 -27.47 67.27 -10.81
N GLY A 12 -26.45 66.39 -10.87
CA GLY A 12 -25.08 66.58 -10.33
C GLY A 12 -24.51 65.27 -9.77
N ILE A 13 -23.76 64.46 -10.52
CA ILE A 13 -22.29 64.48 -10.71
C ILE A 13 -21.49 64.52 -9.39
N GLN A 14 -20.93 63.37 -8.98
CA GLN A 14 -19.55 63.12 -8.48
C GLN A 14 -19.49 61.66 -7.98
N ALA A 15 -18.81 60.73 -8.65
CA ALA A 15 -17.37 60.44 -8.57
C ALA A 15 -16.91 59.93 -7.18
N GLY A 16 -16.54 58.64 -7.14
CA GLY A 16 -15.43 58.15 -6.31
C GLY A 16 -15.79 57.45 -5.01
N HIS A 17 -15.80 56.11 -5.03
CA HIS A 17 -14.97 55.36 -4.08
C HIS A 17 -14.75 53.91 -4.56
N ALA A 18 -13.49 53.61 -4.85
CA ALA A 18 -12.99 52.26 -5.00
C ALA A 18 -13.07 51.57 -3.63
N GLY A 19 -13.86 50.50 -3.54
CA GLY A 19 -13.85 49.57 -2.42
C GLY A 19 -12.84 48.48 -2.71
N ASP A 20 -11.60 48.78 -2.35
CA ASP A 20 -10.49 47.85 -2.20
C ASP A 20 -10.84 46.89 -1.04
N LEU A 21 -11.09 45.61 -1.35
CA LEU A 21 -11.29 44.55 -0.36
C LEU A 21 -10.11 43.58 -0.46
N SER A 22 -8.96 44.08 -0.02
CA SER A 22 -7.82 43.29 0.40
C SER A 22 -8.19 42.54 1.68
N TYR A 23 -8.49 41.24 1.57
CA TYR A 23 -8.42 40.32 2.69
C TYR A 23 -6.97 39.84 2.80
N GLU A 24 -6.11 40.67 3.41
CA GLU A 24 -4.88 40.19 4.03
C GLU A 24 -5.27 39.56 5.37
N SER A 25 -5.35 38.24 5.39
CA SER A 25 -5.24 37.47 6.61
C SER A 25 -3.90 36.73 6.56
N GLU A 26 -2.83 37.47 6.83
CA GLU A 26 -1.59 36.91 7.34
C GLU A 26 -1.89 36.33 8.73
N GLN A 27 -2.25 35.05 8.75
CA GLN A 27 -2.20 34.27 9.97
C GLN A 27 -0.80 33.69 10.04
N GLU A 28 0.09 34.38 10.75
CA GLU A 28 1.34 33.83 11.27
C GLU A 28 1.00 32.56 12.08
N VAL A 29 1.08 31.41 11.42
CA VAL A 29 1.20 30.13 12.13
C VAL A 29 2.63 30.09 12.63
N GLY A 30 2.82 30.52 13.87
CA GLY A 30 4.02 30.20 14.63
C GLY A 30 4.26 28.71 14.55
N VAL A 31 5.25 28.31 13.76
CA VAL A 31 5.82 26.97 13.78
C VAL A 31 6.55 26.87 15.10
N GLU A 32 5.83 26.46 16.13
CA GLU A 32 6.43 25.99 17.37
C GLU A 32 7.20 24.71 16.99
N VAL A 33 8.52 24.86 16.91
CA VAL A 33 9.46 23.75 16.80
C VAL A 33 9.26 22.91 18.05
N VAL A 34 8.48 21.84 17.93
CA VAL A 34 8.46 20.79 18.95
C VAL A 34 9.81 20.09 18.84
N GLU A 35 10.76 20.54 19.65
CA GLU A 35 11.97 19.79 19.98
C GLU A 35 11.52 18.41 20.49
N PHE A 36 11.76 17.40 19.67
CA PHE A 36 11.55 16.01 20.04
C PHE A 36 12.64 15.63 21.04
N ASN A 37 12.39 15.95 22.30
CA ASN A 37 13.30 15.67 23.40
C ASN A 37 13.35 14.15 23.59
N GLY A 38 14.49 13.55 23.27
CA GLY A 38 14.77 12.14 23.48
C GLY A 38 14.72 11.80 24.96
N MET A 39 13.61 11.20 25.40
CA MET A 39 13.53 10.57 26.71
C MET A 39 14.28 9.23 26.66
N SER A 40 15.52 9.32 27.14
CA SER A 40 16.30 8.26 27.73
C SER A 40 15.45 7.49 28.76
N SER A 41 15.27 6.19 28.55
CA SER A 41 14.78 5.26 29.57
C SER A 41 15.97 4.41 30.02
N GLN A 42 16.49 4.77 31.18
CA GLN A 42 17.35 3.93 32.00
C GLN A 42 16.50 2.89 32.75
N GLY A 43 17.04 1.67 32.83
CA GLY A 43 17.08 0.91 34.07
C GLY A 43 15.82 0.16 34.49
N ALA A 44 15.74 -1.11 34.10
CA ALA A 44 15.16 -2.14 34.96
C ALA A 44 16.03 -3.40 34.87
N GLU A 45 16.87 -3.56 35.88
CA GLU A 45 17.57 -4.79 36.23
C GLU A 45 16.55 -5.90 36.53
N GLY A 46 16.83 -7.12 36.12
CA GLY A 46 15.92 -8.24 36.36
C GLY A 46 16.36 -9.56 35.75
N GLU A 47 17.26 -10.22 36.47
CA GLU A 47 17.24 -11.67 36.73
C GLU A 47 17.71 -12.64 35.63
N GLU A 48 18.96 -13.05 35.81
CA GLU A 48 19.62 -14.18 35.17
C GLU A 48 18.90 -15.49 35.49
N THR A 49 18.46 -16.21 34.45
CA THR A 49 18.29 -17.67 34.52
C THR A 49 19.05 -18.32 33.38
N GLU A 50 20.24 -18.75 33.75
CA GLU A 50 21.12 -19.69 33.08
C GLU A 50 20.35 -20.97 32.72
N LYS A 51 20.19 -21.23 31.42
CA LYS A 51 19.88 -22.56 30.90
C LYS A 51 20.67 -22.79 29.62
N ASP A 52 21.70 -23.62 29.77
CA ASP A 52 22.45 -24.26 28.70
C ASP A 52 21.48 -25.02 27.78
N GLY A 53 21.29 -24.44 26.59
CA GLY A 53 20.51 -24.98 25.48
C GLY A 53 21.45 -25.30 24.33
N GLU A 54 21.96 -26.50 24.39
CA GLU A 54 22.88 -27.14 23.47
C GLU A 54 22.26 -27.34 22.07
N ARG A 55 23.05 -26.98 21.03
CA ARG A 55 23.03 -27.45 19.63
C ARG A 55 21.77 -27.19 18.79
N ASP A 56 21.91 -26.30 17.81
CA ASP A 56 21.98 -26.68 16.39
C ASP A 56 22.10 -25.40 15.54
N ALA A 57 23.34 -25.02 15.26
CA ALA A 57 23.65 -24.00 14.28
C ALA A 57 23.27 -24.55 12.90
N GLU A 58 22.10 -24.16 12.41
CA GLU A 58 21.74 -24.31 10.99
C GLU A 58 22.79 -23.61 10.15
N LEU A 59 23.68 -24.46 9.62
CA LEU A 59 24.72 -24.17 8.67
C LEU A 59 24.13 -23.36 7.51
N LEU A 60 24.55 -22.10 7.44
CA LEU A 60 24.56 -21.35 6.19
C LEU A 60 25.17 -22.26 5.10
N PRO A 61 24.57 -22.33 3.91
CA PRO A 61 25.08 -23.15 2.82
C PRO A 61 26.47 -22.64 2.45
N VAL A 62 27.48 -23.38 2.93
CA VAL A 62 28.87 -23.25 2.54
C VAL A 62 28.91 -23.41 1.03
N LEU A 63 29.18 -22.31 0.33
CA LEU A 63 29.51 -22.33 -1.08
C LEU A 63 30.59 -23.40 -1.28
N PRO A 64 30.43 -24.33 -2.24
CA PRO A 64 31.36 -25.42 -2.42
C PRO A 64 32.76 -24.85 -2.63
N VAL A 65 33.66 -25.12 -1.67
CA VAL A 65 35.08 -24.90 -1.83
C VAL A 65 35.53 -25.86 -2.92
N GLY A 66 35.64 -25.32 -4.13
CA GLY A 66 35.97 -26.05 -5.34
C GLY A 66 37.23 -26.88 -5.13
N SER A 67 37.01 -28.19 -5.24
CA SER A 67 38.02 -29.22 -5.35
C SER A 67 39.12 -28.84 -6.33
N GLY A 68 40.33 -28.67 -5.81
CA GLY A 68 41.51 -29.42 -6.26
C GLY A 68 41.81 -29.48 -7.76
N MET A 69 41.54 -28.43 -8.54
CA MET A 69 42.11 -28.32 -9.89
C MET A 69 43.55 -27.83 -9.80
N LYS A 70 44.47 -28.78 -9.80
CA LYS A 70 45.90 -28.60 -10.07
C LYS A 70 46.05 -28.11 -11.53
N ARG A 71 45.77 -26.84 -11.80
CA ARG A 71 46.07 -26.22 -13.09
C ARG A 71 47.56 -25.94 -13.17
N ARG A 72 48.22 -26.68 -14.05
CA ARG A 72 49.45 -26.20 -14.71
C ARG A 72 49.14 -24.82 -15.30
N VAL A 73 49.83 -23.81 -14.81
CA VAL A 73 50.08 -22.56 -15.55
C VAL A 73 50.99 -22.98 -16.72
N ASP A 74 50.72 -22.54 -17.95
CA ASP A 74 51.66 -21.59 -18.55
C ASP A 74 51.07 -20.56 -19.53
N ASP A 75 49.76 -20.57 -19.83
CA ASP A 75 49.17 -19.55 -20.74
C ASP A 75 48.40 -18.41 -20.03
N GLY A 76 48.30 -18.43 -18.69
CA GLY A 76 47.52 -17.46 -17.91
C GLY A 76 48.30 -16.25 -17.38
N THR A 77 49.62 -16.21 -17.56
CA THR A 77 50.52 -15.25 -16.88
C THR A 77 50.54 -13.87 -17.54
N LEU A 78 49.96 -13.72 -18.74
CA LEU A 78 50.00 -12.47 -19.50
C LEU A 78 49.12 -11.35 -18.92
N VAL A 79 48.09 -11.67 -18.12
CA VAL A 79 47.20 -10.65 -17.53
C VAL A 79 47.90 -9.85 -16.41
N LEU A 80 49.01 -10.36 -15.86
CA LEU A 80 49.72 -9.71 -14.74
C LEU A 80 50.63 -8.54 -15.16
N PHE A 81 50.92 -8.38 -16.46
CA PHE A 81 51.82 -7.33 -16.96
C PHE A 81 51.12 -6.09 -17.52
N LEU A 82 49.78 -6.06 -17.54
CA LEU A 82 49.07 -4.85 -17.93
C LEU A 82 49.39 -3.71 -16.94
N PRO A 83 49.68 -2.49 -17.44
CA PRO A 83 49.72 -1.28 -16.64
C PRO A 83 48.43 -1.11 -15.80
N ALA A 84 48.55 -0.48 -14.63
CA ALA A 84 47.43 -0.37 -13.68
C ALA A 84 46.24 0.39 -14.29
N GLU A 85 46.53 1.33 -15.18
CA GLU A 85 45.58 2.16 -15.92
C GLU A 85 44.71 1.31 -16.82
N LEU A 86 45.30 0.38 -17.59
CA LEU A 86 44.55 -0.52 -18.47
C LEU A 86 43.69 -1.50 -17.67
N MET A 87 44.18 -1.98 -16.53
CA MET A 87 43.41 -2.85 -15.64
C MET A 87 42.23 -2.11 -15.01
N LEU A 88 42.39 -0.82 -14.67
CA LEU A 88 41.28 0.00 -14.18
C LEU A 88 40.21 0.19 -15.27
N VAL A 89 40.61 0.42 -16.52
CA VAL A 89 39.69 0.47 -17.67
C VAL A 89 38.92 -0.85 -17.83
N VAL A 90 39.57 -2.00 -17.65
CA VAL A 90 38.85 -3.28 -17.67
C VAL A 90 37.82 -3.36 -16.54
N CYS A 91 38.18 -2.91 -15.32
CA CYS A 91 37.25 -2.84 -14.20
C CYS A 91 36.06 -1.89 -14.47
N THR A 92 36.29 -0.75 -15.11
CA THR A 92 35.24 0.25 -15.38
C THR A 92 34.16 -0.26 -16.35
N PHE A 93 34.51 -1.16 -17.27
CA PHE A 93 33.55 -1.79 -18.19
C PHE A 93 33.00 -3.14 -17.69
N ALA A 94 33.66 -3.78 -16.72
CA ALA A 94 33.19 -5.05 -16.17
C ALA A 94 31.91 -4.90 -15.34
N ALA A 95 31.01 -5.89 -15.36
CA ALA A 95 29.83 -5.90 -14.48
C ALA A 95 30.23 -5.93 -13.00
N THR A 96 29.41 -5.36 -12.09
CA THR A 96 29.73 -5.29 -10.66
C THR A 96 30.06 -6.66 -10.05
N GLY A 97 29.34 -7.72 -10.45
CA GLY A 97 29.65 -9.08 -10.02
C GLY A 97 31.04 -9.56 -10.45
N ALA A 98 31.47 -9.22 -11.67
CA ALA A 98 32.82 -9.56 -12.14
C ALA A 98 33.90 -8.77 -11.40
N VAL A 99 33.67 -7.48 -11.12
CA VAL A 99 34.59 -6.66 -10.32
C VAL A 99 34.76 -7.22 -8.89
N LEU A 100 33.67 -7.72 -8.28
CA LEU A 100 33.74 -8.42 -7.00
C LEU A 100 34.54 -9.72 -7.07
N GLN A 101 34.46 -10.48 -8.16
CA GLN A 101 35.30 -11.66 -8.37
C GLN A 101 36.78 -11.29 -8.59
N LEU A 102 37.05 -10.23 -9.37
CA LEU A 102 38.40 -9.70 -9.57
C LEU A 102 39.05 -9.26 -8.25
N ARG A 103 38.26 -8.74 -7.32
CA ARG A 103 38.70 -8.38 -5.95
C ARG A 103 39.31 -9.57 -5.19
N LEU A 104 38.86 -10.79 -5.49
CA LEU A 104 39.34 -12.02 -4.85
C LEU A 104 40.59 -12.60 -5.53
N ALA A 105 40.91 -12.20 -6.76
CA ALA A 105 41.96 -12.82 -7.57
C ALA A 105 43.38 -12.47 -7.12
N SER A 106 43.66 -11.20 -6.76
CA SER A 106 44.99 -10.79 -6.29
C SER A 106 44.93 -9.51 -5.44
N ARG A 107 45.99 -9.22 -4.67
CA ARG A 107 46.10 -7.97 -3.88
C ARG A 107 46.07 -6.72 -4.76
N ARG A 108 46.74 -6.76 -5.92
CA ARG A 108 46.75 -5.65 -6.89
C ARG A 108 45.37 -5.46 -7.53
N MET A 109 44.68 -6.54 -7.87
CA MET A 109 43.32 -6.43 -8.40
C MET A 109 42.33 -5.97 -7.36
N ARG A 110 42.51 -6.35 -6.09
CA ARG A 110 41.72 -5.85 -4.96
C ARG A 110 41.74 -4.34 -4.88
N THR A 111 42.93 -3.71 -4.88
CA THR A 111 43.02 -2.25 -4.77
C THR A 111 42.36 -1.53 -5.96
N LEU A 112 42.55 -2.04 -7.18
CA LEU A 112 41.91 -1.47 -8.38
C LEU A 112 40.39 -1.67 -8.39
N ALA A 113 39.93 -2.87 -8.01
CA ALA A 113 38.52 -3.18 -7.89
C ALA A 113 37.86 -2.33 -6.79
N ASP A 114 38.52 -2.11 -5.65
CA ASP A 114 38.02 -1.29 -4.56
C ASP A 114 37.84 0.18 -5.00
N VAL A 115 38.77 0.74 -5.79
CA VAL A 115 38.62 2.10 -6.36
C VAL A 115 37.36 2.20 -7.23
N GLU A 116 37.17 1.26 -8.15
CA GLU A 116 36.02 1.25 -9.05
C GLU A 116 34.70 0.97 -8.31
N LEU A 117 34.71 0.03 -7.36
CA LEU A 117 33.54 -0.27 -6.52
C LEU A 117 33.14 0.92 -5.66
N ARG A 118 34.10 1.66 -5.07
CA ARG A 118 33.81 2.91 -4.34
C ARG A 118 33.16 3.93 -5.26
N HIS A 119 33.72 4.16 -6.45
CA HIS A 119 33.16 5.11 -7.42
C HIS A 119 31.72 4.75 -7.79
N ARG A 120 31.47 3.50 -8.20
CA ARG A 120 30.12 3.01 -8.55
C ARG A 120 29.15 3.07 -7.39
N SER A 121 29.60 2.70 -6.19
CA SER A 121 28.75 2.68 -5.01
C SER A 121 28.36 4.09 -4.58
N ARG A 122 29.29 5.05 -4.62
CA ARG A 122 28.98 6.47 -4.36
C ARG A 122 28.02 7.04 -5.38
N ALA A 123 28.22 6.75 -6.67
CA ALA A 123 27.29 7.21 -7.71
C ALA A 123 25.88 6.63 -7.50
N ARG A 124 25.76 5.33 -7.22
CA ARG A 124 24.46 4.70 -6.90
C ARG A 124 23.85 5.22 -5.60
N LEU A 125 24.67 5.46 -4.57
CA LEU A 125 24.21 6.02 -3.32
C LEU A 125 23.62 7.42 -3.53
N ALA A 126 24.30 8.28 -4.29
CA ALA A 126 23.78 9.60 -4.65
C ALA A 126 22.43 9.52 -5.40
N THR A 127 22.27 8.54 -6.30
CA THR A 127 20.96 8.32 -6.94
C THR A 127 19.90 7.84 -5.96
N PHE A 128 20.25 6.96 -5.01
CA PHE A 128 19.29 6.51 -4.00
C PHE A 128 18.90 7.63 -3.05
N ASP A 129 19.85 8.43 -2.57
CA ASP A 129 19.59 9.58 -1.71
C ASP A 129 18.65 10.56 -2.42
N ALA A 130 18.90 10.91 -3.70
CA ALA A 130 18.00 11.78 -4.46
C ALA A 130 16.58 11.20 -4.64
N THR A 131 16.46 9.89 -4.89
CA THR A 131 15.14 9.23 -4.98
C THR A 131 14.43 9.18 -3.64
N PHE A 132 15.16 8.98 -2.54
CA PHE A 132 14.63 8.98 -1.20
C PHE A 132 14.14 10.36 -0.79
N ASP A 133 14.93 11.42 -1.03
CA ASP A 133 14.53 12.79 -0.74
C ASP A 133 13.27 13.19 -1.51
N THR A 134 13.18 12.79 -2.79
CA THR A 134 11.98 13.00 -3.61
C THR A 134 10.77 12.25 -3.07
N ALA A 135 10.94 10.98 -2.70
CA ALA A 135 9.85 10.16 -2.14
C ALA A 135 9.41 10.65 -0.75
N ALA A 136 10.35 11.06 0.09
CA ALA A 136 10.09 11.62 1.41
C ALA A 136 9.36 12.96 1.32
N ALA A 137 9.77 13.86 0.41
CA ALA A 137 9.05 15.09 0.14
C ALA A 137 7.62 14.84 -0.37
N ALA A 138 7.44 13.83 -1.24
CA ALA A 138 6.12 13.44 -1.72
C ALA A 138 5.24 12.86 -0.59
N LEU A 139 5.81 12.07 0.32
CA LEU A 139 5.11 11.56 1.50
C LEU A 139 4.68 12.70 2.42
N LEU A 140 5.57 13.64 2.72
CA LEU A 140 5.24 14.81 3.56
C LEU A 140 4.12 15.66 2.96
N ALA A 141 4.15 15.89 1.64
CA ALA A 141 3.08 16.60 0.94
C ALA A 141 1.75 15.83 1.02
N LEU A 142 1.78 14.51 0.79
CA LEU A 142 0.60 13.66 0.90
C LEU A 142 0.03 13.67 2.33
N GLU A 143 0.88 13.57 3.35
CA GLU A 143 0.46 13.63 4.75
C GLU A 143 -0.18 14.97 5.08
N HIS A 144 0.43 16.08 4.65
CA HIS A 144 -0.12 17.41 4.84
C HIS A 144 -1.55 17.53 4.26
N ASP A 145 -1.77 16.98 3.06
CA ASP A 145 -3.07 17.04 2.38
C ASP A 145 -4.12 16.09 2.97
N ARG A 146 -3.71 14.88 3.40
CA ARG A 146 -4.63 13.82 3.84
C ARG A 146 -4.89 13.80 5.33
N LEU A 147 -3.95 14.22 6.18
CA LEU A 147 -4.12 14.19 7.64
C LEU A 147 -5.33 15.00 8.14
N PRO A 148 -5.64 16.21 7.62
CA PRO A 148 -6.84 16.93 8.01
C PRO A 148 -8.11 16.13 7.70
N GLN A 149 -8.17 15.45 6.55
CA GLN A 149 -9.30 14.62 6.14
C GLN A 149 -9.44 13.38 7.04
N LEU A 150 -8.33 12.71 7.34
CA LEU A 150 -8.31 11.58 8.27
C LEU A 150 -8.78 11.98 9.68
N ARG A 151 -8.36 13.16 10.16
CA ARG A 151 -8.82 13.73 11.45
C ARG A 151 -10.31 14.07 11.41
N HIS A 152 -10.79 14.64 10.30
CA HIS A 152 -12.21 14.91 10.09
C HIS A 152 -13.06 13.64 10.18
N TYR A 153 -12.71 12.59 9.42
CA TYR A 153 -13.41 11.31 9.46
C TYR A 153 -13.33 10.64 10.83
N LYS A 154 -12.18 10.65 11.50
CA LYS A 154 -12.06 10.15 12.89
C LYS A 154 -12.99 10.87 13.86
N THR A 155 -13.14 12.18 13.70
CA THR A 155 -14.02 13.00 14.55
C THR A 155 -15.48 12.70 14.24
N PHE A 156 -15.83 12.55 12.96
CA PHE A 156 -17.16 12.14 12.53
C PHE A 156 -17.54 10.76 13.10
N LEU A 157 -16.66 9.77 12.99
CA LEU A 157 -16.87 8.40 13.48
C LEU A 157 -16.87 8.29 15.02
N ARG A 158 -16.60 9.38 15.75
CA ARG A 158 -16.71 9.42 17.22
C ARG A 158 -18.17 9.47 17.68
N ASN A 159 -19.02 10.16 16.93
CA ASN A 159 -20.37 10.55 17.37
C ASN A 159 -21.43 9.77 16.58
N ILE A 160 -21.28 8.45 16.52
CA ILE A 160 -22.24 7.60 15.80
C ILE A 160 -23.46 7.37 16.70
N ASP A 161 -24.64 7.69 16.20
CA ASP A 161 -25.89 7.44 16.92
C ASP A 161 -26.22 5.94 16.89
N MET A 162 -26.14 5.30 18.06
CA MET A 162 -26.48 3.88 18.22
C MET A 162 -27.98 3.63 18.03
N ASN A 163 -28.83 4.65 18.14
CA ASN A 163 -30.27 4.52 17.93
C ASN A 163 -30.60 4.15 16.48
N HIS A 164 -29.87 4.69 15.50
CA HIS A 164 -30.06 4.31 14.10
C HIS A 164 -29.68 2.85 13.85
N LEU A 165 -28.64 2.35 14.52
CA LEU A 165 -28.26 0.95 14.45
C LEU A 165 -29.33 0.05 15.07
N THR A 166 -29.83 0.40 16.26
CA THR A 166 -30.90 -0.36 16.89
C THR A 166 -32.17 -0.34 16.04
N GLU A 167 -32.64 0.82 15.59
CA GLU A 167 -33.81 0.93 14.71
C GLU A 167 -33.69 0.06 13.45
N ALA A 168 -32.54 0.10 12.77
CA ALA A 168 -32.27 -0.76 11.61
C ALA A 168 -32.35 -2.26 11.94
N THR A 169 -31.87 -2.70 13.12
CA THR A 169 -31.95 -4.11 13.52
C THR A 169 -33.36 -4.57 13.90
N TRP A 170 -34.27 -3.65 14.21
CA TRP A 170 -35.62 -3.97 14.67
C TRP A 170 -36.61 -4.21 13.53
N TYR A 171 -36.26 -3.92 12.27
CA TYR A 171 -37.11 -4.26 11.13
C TYR A 171 -37.45 -5.76 11.07
N ALA A 172 -38.74 -6.06 10.93
CA ALA A 172 -39.22 -7.43 10.72
C ALA A 172 -38.87 -7.92 9.31
N SER A 173 -39.12 -7.08 8.31
CA SER A 173 -38.75 -7.29 6.91
C SER A 173 -38.12 -5.99 6.37
N PRO A 174 -36.79 -5.83 6.46
CA PRO A 174 -36.14 -4.61 6.00
C PRO A 174 -36.18 -4.48 4.47
N PRO A 175 -36.18 -3.25 3.94
CA PRO A 175 -35.90 -2.98 2.53
C PRO A 175 -34.54 -3.53 2.10
N ASP A 176 -34.39 -3.90 0.84
CA ASP A 176 -33.17 -4.54 0.33
C ASP A 176 -31.96 -3.61 0.44
N GLU A 177 -32.16 -2.31 0.24
CA GLU A 177 -31.09 -1.32 0.34
C GLU A 177 -30.55 -1.21 1.78
N VAL A 178 -31.44 -1.35 2.78
CA VAL A 178 -31.05 -1.38 4.21
C VAL A 178 -30.30 -2.68 4.52
N LYS A 179 -30.72 -3.82 3.95
CA LYS A 179 -30.02 -5.10 4.11
C LYS A 179 -28.59 -4.99 3.60
N THR A 180 -28.38 -4.41 2.42
CA THR A 180 -27.04 -4.31 1.84
C THR A 180 -26.13 -3.40 2.67
N VAL A 181 -26.65 -2.29 3.21
CA VAL A 181 -25.86 -1.42 4.10
C VAL A 181 -25.48 -2.14 5.41
N CYS A 182 -26.40 -2.91 6.00
CA CYS A 182 -26.11 -3.74 7.16
C CYS A 182 -25.09 -4.84 6.85
N GLU A 183 -25.17 -5.45 5.67
CA GLU A 183 -24.17 -6.40 5.18
C GLU A 183 -22.79 -5.75 5.06
N CYS A 184 -22.71 -4.55 4.48
CA CYS A 184 -21.47 -3.78 4.37
C CYS A 184 -20.81 -3.54 5.73
N LEU A 185 -21.58 -3.17 6.76
CA LEU A 185 -21.06 -3.01 8.12
C LEU A 185 -20.52 -4.32 8.72
N CYS A 186 -21.21 -5.44 8.47
CA CYS A 186 -20.72 -6.76 8.88
C CYS A 186 -19.40 -7.14 8.17
N ILE A 187 -19.27 -6.85 6.88
CA ILE A 187 -18.03 -7.07 6.11
C ILE A 187 -16.90 -6.20 6.68
N LEU A 188 -17.15 -4.92 6.96
CA LEU A 188 -16.16 -4.01 7.54
C LEU A 188 -15.65 -4.48 8.90
N LYS A 189 -16.52 -5.10 9.71
CA LYS A 189 -16.10 -5.72 10.97
C LYS A 189 -15.19 -6.96 10.77
N GLY A 190 -15.16 -7.54 9.57
CA GLY A 190 -14.47 -8.79 9.29
C GLY A 190 -15.30 -10.02 9.64
N LEU A 191 -16.63 -9.89 9.73
CA LEU A 191 -17.49 -11.06 9.89
C LEU A 191 -17.54 -11.82 8.56
N PRO A 192 -17.44 -13.17 8.60
CA PRO A 192 -17.55 -13.98 7.40
C PRO A 192 -18.98 -13.90 6.88
N VAL A 193 -19.22 -12.96 5.98
CA VAL A 193 -20.36 -12.99 5.06
C VAL A 193 -20.03 -14.08 4.08
N ALA A 194 -20.79 -15.19 4.14
CA ALA A 194 -20.62 -16.38 3.31
C ALA A 194 -20.26 -15.95 1.89
N THR A 195 -18.97 -16.03 1.58
CA THR A 195 -18.46 -15.61 0.29
C THR A 195 -18.89 -16.66 -0.69
N VAL A 196 -19.62 -16.25 -1.72
CA VAL A 196 -19.63 -16.97 -2.99
C VAL A 196 -18.17 -16.92 -3.48
N GLN A 197 -17.37 -17.90 -3.07
CA GLN A 197 -16.17 -18.23 -3.81
C GLN A 197 -16.66 -18.56 -5.23
N PRO A 198 -16.16 -17.90 -6.29
CA PRO A 198 -16.48 -18.33 -7.64
C PRO A 198 -16.10 -19.81 -7.69
N LYS A 199 -17.09 -20.67 -7.93
CA LYS A 199 -16.90 -22.11 -8.12
C LYS A 199 -15.92 -22.21 -9.28
N ARG A 200 -14.61 -22.27 -8.99
CA ARG A 200 -13.62 -22.80 -9.92
C ARG A 200 -14.11 -24.20 -10.16
N SER A 201 -14.75 -24.39 -11.31
CA SER A 201 -15.11 -25.68 -11.85
C SER A 201 -13.85 -26.54 -11.74
N SER A 202 -13.83 -27.42 -10.73
CA SER A 202 -12.85 -28.48 -10.63
C SER A 202 -13.15 -29.42 -11.79
N ILE A 203 -12.59 -29.06 -12.95
CA ILE A 203 -12.56 -29.90 -14.14
C ILE A 203 -11.80 -31.17 -13.74
N GLY A 204 -12.44 -32.29 -14.04
CA GLY A 204 -12.22 -33.57 -13.37
C GLY A 204 -10.78 -34.08 -13.44
N LYS A 205 -10.37 -34.75 -12.37
CA LYS A 205 -9.23 -35.65 -12.36
C LYS A 205 -9.77 -37.06 -12.18
N SER A 206 -9.74 -37.86 -13.23
CA SER A 206 -9.25 -39.26 -13.23
C SER A 206 -9.69 -40.03 -14.47
N GLN A 207 -8.73 -40.26 -15.37
CA GLN A 207 -8.55 -41.60 -15.93
C GLN A 207 -7.05 -41.92 -15.94
N SER A 208 -6.76 -43.02 -15.25
CA SER A 208 -5.49 -43.71 -15.10
C SER A 208 -5.13 -44.47 -16.37
N VAL A 209 -3.88 -44.36 -16.84
CA VAL A 209 -3.21 -45.43 -17.58
C VAL A 209 -1.71 -45.40 -17.26
N ASP A 210 -1.20 -46.56 -16.85
CA ASP A 210 0.19 -46.91 -16.67
C ASP A 210 1.04 -46.75 -17.94
N GLY A 211 2.36 -46.57 -17.78
CA GLY A 211 3.30 -47.02 -18.82
C GLY A 211 4.60 -46.22 -18.98
N SER A 212 5.67 -46.82 -18.47
CA SER A 212 6.98 -47.00 -19.13
C SER A 212 7.98 -45.83 -19.27
N SER A 213 9.21 -46.21 -18.92
CA SER A 213 10.53 -45.61 -19.14
C SER A 213 10.82 -45.14 -20.57
N PHE A 214 11.59 -44.05 -20.72
CA PHE A 214 12.81 -44.03 -21.57
C PHE A 214 13.69 -42.78 -21.33
N SER A 215 14.93 -42.95 -21.76
CA SER A 215 16.18 -42.23 -21.53
C SER A 215 16.37 -40.93 -22.32
N SER A 216 17.31 -40.10 -21.84
CA SER A 216 18.19 -39.12 -22.50
C SER A 216 17.94 -38.74 -23.97
N GLN A 217 17.97 -37.43 -24.26
CA GLN A 217 18.95 -36.80 -25.17
C GLN A 217 18.87 -35.27 -25.20
N ASN A 218 20.00 -34.70 -25.60
CA ASN A 218 20.43 -33.29 -25.64
C ASN A 218 19.91 -32.49 -26.86
N GLU A 219 19.87 -31.15 -26.68
CA GLU A 219 20.06 -30.06 -27.68
C GLU A 219 18.95 -29.80 -28.73
N PRO A 220 18.97 -28.68 -29.51
CA PRO A 220 18.78 -27.28 -29.09
C PRO A 220 17.74 -26.51 -29.96
N LEU A 221 17.48 -25.23 -29.58
CA LEU A 221 16.97 -24.09 -30.36
C LEU A 221 16.16 -24.37 -31.64
N ASP A 222 14.90 -23.93 -31.68
CA ASP A 222 14.49 -23.05 -32.77
C ASP A 222 13.27 -22.16 -32.47
N SER A 223 13.31 -20.98 -33.05
CA SER A 223 12.27 -19.96 -33.03
C SER A 223 11.05 -20.40 -33.82
N SER A 224 9.84 -20.05 -33.36
CA SER A 224 8.70 -19.78 -34.26
C SER A 224 7.55 -19.09 -33.51
N PHE A 225 7.44 -17.81 -33.83
CA PHE A 225 6.23 -17.02 -33.95
C PHE A 225 4.95 -17.86 -34.05
N SER A 226 4.03 -17.71 -33.09
CA SER A 226 2.66 -18.21 -33.19
C SER A 226 1.69 -17.04 -33.07
N THR A 227 1.30 -16.55 -34.24
CA THR A 227 -0.07 -16.17 -34.64
C THR A 227 -1.08 -15.92 -33.51
N LEU A 228 -1.35 -14.63 -33.31
CA LEU A 228 -2.56 -14.08 -32.70
C LEU A 228 -3.80 -14.69 -33.38
N SER A 229 -4.42 -15.66 -32.72
CA SER A 229 -5.76 -16.12 -33.04
C SER A 229 -6.78 -15.19 -32.39
N LEU A 230 -7.37 -14.36 -33.25
CA LEU A 230 -8.60 -13.62 -33.06
C LEU A 230 -9.73 -14.64 -32.80
N VAL A 231 -10.14 -14.81 -31.54
CA VAL A 231 -11.33 -15.60 -31.18
C VAL A 231 -12.41 -14.66 -30.68
N THR A 232 -13.54 -14.84 -31.32
CA THR A 232 -14.84 -14.21 -31.21
C THR A 232 -15.44 -14.26 -29.81
N ASP A 233 -16.03 -13.12 -29.44
CA ASP A 233 -17.38 -12.97 -28.87
C ASP A 233 -18.06 -14.28 -28.42
N ASP A 234 -18.16 -14.45 -27.10
CA ASP A 234 -19.24 -15.23 -26.50
C ASP A 234 -19.70 -14.53 -25.23
N SER A 235 -20.88 -13.93 -25.34
CA SER A 235 -21.64 -13.28 -24.29
C SER A 235 -22.08 -14.31 -23.25
N VAL A 236 -21.18 -14.65 -22.33
CA VAL A 236 -21.56 -15.35 -21.10
C VAL A 236 -22.12 -14.31 -20.15
N ALA A 237 -23.45 -14.19 -20.16
CA ALA A 237 -24.21 -13.56 -19.10
C ALA A 237 -23.95 -14.31 -17.79
N ASP A 238 -22.88 -13.91 -17.10
CA ASP A 238 -22.48 -14.44 -15.81
C ASP A 238 -23.49 -13.94 -14.77
N SER A 239 -24.61 -14.65 -14.70
CA SER A 239 -25.59 -14.55 -13.63
C SER A 239 -24.96 -15.15 -12.38
N GLN A 240 -23.95 -14.46 -11.84
CA GLN A 240 -23.43 -14.73 -10.51
C GLN A 240 -24.59 -14.43 -9.55
N SER A 241 -25.32 -15.48 -9.22
CA SER A 241 -26.36 -15.46 -8.19
C SER A 241 -25.70 -15.02 -6.89
N GLN A 242 -25.77 -13.72 -6.60
CA GLN A 242 -25.38 -13.13 -5.33
C GLN A 242 -26.22 -13.81 -4.26
N GLN A 243 -25.64 -14.76 -3.56
CA GLN A 243 -26.34 -15.44 -2.48
C GLN A 243 -26.34 -14.48 -1.30
N THR A 244 -27.37 -13.63 -1.25
CA THR A 244 -27.58 -12.62 -0.21
C THR A 244 -27.61 -13.29 1.16
N VAL A 245 -26.85 -12.76 2.13
CA VAL A 245 -26.89 -13.28 3.50
C VAL A 245 -28.30 -13.13 4.06
N SER A 246 -28.80 -14.19 4.69
CA SER A 246 -30.13 -14.13 5.28
C SER A 246 -30.21 -13.01 6.33
N TRP A 247 -31.30 -12.23 6.29
CA TRP A 247 -31.52 -11.13 7.24
C TRP A 247 -31.43 -11.59 8.70
N ALA A 248 -31.93 -12.79 9.00
CA ALA A 248 -31.85 -13.37 10.34
C ALA A 248 -30.41 -13.54 10.84
N SER A 249 -29.49 -13.95 9.96
CA SER A 249 -28.07 -14.06 10.28
C SER A 249 -27.43 -12.69 10.53
N LEU A 250 -27.70 -11.71 9.65
CA LEU A 250 -27.20 -10.33 9.82
C LEU A 250 -27.70 -9.71 11.13
N LYS A 251 -29.01 -9.81 11.39
CA LYS A 251 -29.63 -9.32 12.62
C LYS A 251 -29.02 -9.95 13.86
N LYS A 252 -28.80 -11.28 13.86
CA LYS A 252 -28.14 -11.98 14.96
C LYS A 252 -26.73 -11.42 15.19
N GLN A 253 -25.94 -11.26 14.13
CA GLN A 253 -24.58 -10.70 14.22
C GLN A 253 -24.57 -9.26 14.74
N MET A 254 -25.46 -8.40 14.23
CA MET A 254 -25.56 -7.00 14.67
C MET A 254 -26.09 -6.86 16.10
N SER A 255 -26.89 -7.82 16.57
CA SER A 255 -27.42 -7.82 17.93
C SER A 255 -26.36 -8.14 19.00
N HIS A 256 -25.26 -8.81 18.61
CA HIS A 256 -24.18 -9.15 19.53
C HIS A 256 -23.57 -7.90 20.16
N TYR A 257 -23.31 -7.97 21.48
CA TYR A 257 -22.66 -6.90 22.22
C TYR A 257 -21.31 -6.50 21.62
N SER A 258 -20.51 -7.48 21.16
CA SER A 258 -19.22 -7.20 20.51
C SER A 258 -19.36 -6.40 19.22
N PHE A 259 -20.50 -6.51 18.52
CA PHE A 259 -20.78 -5.70 17.33
C PHE A 259 -21.12 -4.28 17.73
N LYS A 260 -22.06 -4.10 18.66
CA LYS A 260 -22.44 -2.77 19.16
C LYS A 260 -21.26 -2.02 19.75
N ASN A 261 -20.44 -2.69 20.57
CA ASN A 261 -19.22 -2.12 21.13
C ASN A 261 -18.17 -1.78 20.06
N TRP A 262 -18.13 -2.53 18.96
CA TRP A 262 -17.24 -2.22 17.84
C TRP A 262 -17.69 -0.95 17.10
N VAL A 263 -19.00 -0.82 16.81
CA VAL A 263 -19.58 0.38 16.17
C VAL A 263 -19.51 1.60 17.08
N SER A 264 -19.75 1.46 18.39
CA SER A 264 -19.64 2.59 19.33
C SER A 264 -18.21 3.11 19.46
N ASN A 265 -17.22 2.25 19.24
CA ASN A 265 -15.79 2.58 19.27
C ASN A 265 -15.18 2.67 17.86
N LEU A 266 -15.96 3.01 16.85
CA LEU A 266 -15.52 2.96 15.45
C LEU A 266 -14.32 3.89 15.18
N ARG A 267 -14.22 5.01 15.90
CA ARG A 267 -13.04 5.91 15.87
C ARG A 267 -11.70 5.17 16.04
N SER A 268 -11.62 4.22 16.96
CA SER A 268 -10.39 3.45 17.23
C SER A 268 -10.30 2.17 16.42
N ASN A 269 -11.45 1.65 15.98
CA ASN A 269 -11.51 0.39 15.24
C ASN A 269 -11.34 0.57 13.72
N VAL A 270 -11.55 1.77 13.18
CA VAL A 270 -11.48 2.03 11.74
C VAL A 270 -10.09 1.72 11.16
N GLU A 271 -9.02 1.91 11.94
CA GLU A 271 -7.64 1.58 11.52
C GLU A 271 -7.37 0.07 11.43
N LYS A 272 -8.17 -0.74 12.14
CA LYS A 272 -8.03 -2.19 12.20
C LYS A 272 -8.81 -2.90 11.10
N ILE A 273 -9.60 -2.16 10.31
CA ILE A 273 -10.38 -2.73 9.21
C ILE A 273 -9.39 -3.16 8.10
N PRO A 274 -9.44 -4.42 7.65
CA PRO A 274 -8.55 -4.86 6.58
C PRO A 274 -8.95 -4.22 5.24
N TYR A 275 -7.95 -3.84 4.44
CA TYR A 275 -8.16 -3.19 3.14
C TYR A 275 -8.98 -4.04 2.16
N SER A 276 -8.88 -5.37 2.25
CA SER A 276 -9.71 -6.30 1.47
C SER A 276 -11.20 -6.17 1.76
N ALA A 277 -11.59 -5.88 3.00
CA ALA A 277 -12.98 -5.63 3.36
C ALA A 277 -13.48 -4.29 2.79
N ILE A 278 -12.63 -3.24 2.83
CA ILE A 278 -12.92 -1.93 2.23
C ILE A 278 -13.20 -2.08 0.73
N LYS A 279 -12.31 -2.75 -0.01
CA LYS A 279 -12.47 -2.99 -1.45
C LYS A 279 -13.71 -3.80 -1.79
N ARG A 280 -14.03 -4.80 -0.97
CA ARG A 280 -15.25 -5.59 -1.16
C ARG A 280 -16.51 -4.74 -0.97
N VAL A 281 -16.55 -3.90 0.05
CA VAL A 281 -17.71 -3.03 0.31
C VAL A 281 -17.83 -1.94 -0.76
N GLU A 282 -16.71 -1.36 -1.19
CA GLU A 282 -16.66 -0.43 -2.32
C GLU A 282 -17.22 -1.07 -3.60
N TYR A 283 -16.84 -2.32 -3.89
CA TYR A 283 -17.39 -3.08 -5.01
C TYR A 283 -18.91 -3.27 -4.92
N ILE A 284 -19.42 -3.65 -3.74
CA ILE A 284 -20.87 -3.84 -3.52
C ILE A 284 -21.62 -2.53 -3.79
N ILE A 285 -21.18 -1.41 -3.20
CA ILE A 285 -21.83 -0.11 -3.36
C ILE A 285 -21.74 0.40 -4.81
N MET A 286 -20.63 0.15 -5.50
CA MET A 286 -20.45 0.62 -6.88
C MET A 286 -21.32 -0.14 -7.90
N HIS A 287 -21.61 -1.43 -7.64
CA HIS A 287 -22.39 -2.26 -8.56
C HIS A 287 -23.88 -2.33 -8.20
N ASP A 288 -24.25 -2.06 -6.96
CA ASP A 288 -25.65 -2.02 -6.54
C ASP A 288 -26.27 -0.64 -6.83
N GLN A 289 -27.00 -0.55 -7.95
CA GLN A 289 -27.67 0.67 -8.39
C GLN A 289 -28.78 1.14 -7.43
N MET A 290 -29.25 0.28 -6.52
CA MET A 290 -30.30 0.62 -5.56
C MET A 290 -29.75 1.41 -4.37
N ILE A 291 -28.45 1.27 -4.05
CA ILE A 291 -27.81 1.95 -2.93
C ILE A 291 -27.40 3.36 -3.34
N THR A 292 -28.38 4.25 -3.43
CA THR A 292 -28.14 5.68 -3.59
C THR A 292 -28.51 6.43 -2.30
N TYR A 293 -27.80 7.52 -2.01
CA TYR A 293 -28.08 8.34 -0.82
C TYR A 293 -29.52 8.84 -0.79
N GLU A 294 -30.05 9.26 -1.94
CA GLU A 294 -31.42 9.77 -2.05
C GLU A 294 -32.44 8.66 -1.82
N ARG A 295 -32.27 7.50 -2.48
CA ARG A 295 -33.18 6.37 -2.28
C ARG A 295 -33.20 5.89 -0.84
N LEU A 296 -32.04 5.76 -0.20
CA LEU A 296 -31.95 5.32 1.18
C LEU A 296 -32.58 6.32 2.15
N ARG A 297 -32.47 7.62 1.85
CA ARG A 297 -33.09 8.68 2.64
C ARG A 297 -34.62 8.62 2.60
N GLU A 298 -35.20 8.31 1.45
CA GLU A 298 -36.66 8.12 1.29
C GLU A 298 -37.15 6.86 1.99
N VAL A 299 -36.41 5.76 1.87
CA VAL A 299 -36.83 4.44 2.33
C VAL A 299 -36.62 4.24 3.83
N SER A 300 -35.47 4.66 4.36
CA SER A 300 -35.11 4.45 5.77
C SER A 300 -34.08 5.47 6.25
N ARG A 301 -34.52 6.44 7.06
CA ARG A 301 -33.64 7.43 7.69
C ARG A 301 -32.50 6.80 8.50
N PRO A 302 -32.71 5.71 9.29
CA PRO A 302 -31.61 4.98 9.92
C PRO A 302 -30.64 4.35 8.91
N GLY A 303 -31.16 3.74 7.84
CA GLY A 303 -30.34 3.17 6.77
C GLY A 303 -29.43 4.22 6.12
N TYR A 304 -29.99 5.39 5.79
CA TYR A 304 -29.23 6.54 5.27
C TYR A 304 -28.11 6.97 6.21
N SER A 305 -28.39 7.11 7.51
CA SER A 305 -27.36 7.47 8.48
C SER A 305 -26.25 6.42 8.55
N LEU A 306 -26.58 5.13 8.50
CA LEU A 306 -25.59 4.05 8.49
C LEU A 306 -24.77 4.03 7.19
N LEU A 307 -25.36 4.36 6.05
CA LEU A 307 -24.65 4.47 4.78
C LEU A 307 -23.60 5.59 4.82
N ILE A 308 -23.90 6.73 5.44
CA ILE A 308 -22.89 7.80 5.63
C ILE A 308 -21.72 7.29 6.49
N VAL A 309 -22.00 6.52 7.54
CA VAL A 309 -20.95 5.91 8.39
C VAL A 309 -20.09 4.94 7.57
N VAL A 310 -20.71 4.06 6.77
CA VAL A 310 -19.99 3.15 5.87
C VAL A 310 -19.12 3.93 4.89
N ALA A 311 -19.66 4.97 4.26
CA ALA A 311 -18.92 5.82 3.33
C ALA A 311 -17.73 6.50 4.02
N ALA A 312 -17.89 7.04 5.22
CA ALA A 312 -16.80 7.61 5.99
C ALA A 312 -15.71 6.58 6.32
N CYS A 313 -16.06 5.33 6.63
CA CYS A 313 -15.09 4.25 6.81
C CYS A 313 -14.34 3.91 5.52
N LEU A 314 -15.02 3.87 4.38
CA LEU A 314 -14.39 3.63 3.08
C LEU A 314 -13.40 4.74 2.73
N GLN A 315 -13.82 6.00 2.87
CA GLN A 315 -12.97 7.16 2.58
C GLN A 315 -11.76 7.20 3.51
N TYR A 316 -11.97 6.99 4.82
CA TYR A 316 -10.86 6.89 5.77
C TYR A 316 -9.91 5.75 5.39
N GLY A 317 -10.46 4.57 5.08
CA GLY A 317 -9.69 3.39 4.73
C GLY A 317 -8.80 3.62 3.51
N ASN A 318 -9.37 4.12 2.41
CA ASN A 318 -8.65 4.44 1.18
C ASN A 318 -7.54 5.48 1.42
N LEU A 319 -7.85 6.60 2.08
CA LEU A 319 -6.87 7.63 2.40
C LEU A 319 -5.74 7.13 3.31
N SER A 320 -6.08 6.29 4.29
CA SER A 320 -5.08 5.73 5.21
C SER A 320 -4.15 4.75 4.50
N GLU A 321 -4.66 4.00 3.52
CA GLU A 321 -3.87 3.06 2.74
C GLU A 321 -2.91 3.78 1.80
N ASP A 322 -3.35 4.86 1.15
CA ASP A 322 -2.49 5.68 0.28
C ASP A 322 -1.26 6.20 1.03
N VAL A 323 -1.45 6.70 2.25
CA VAL A 323 -0.35 7.15 3.12
C VAL A 323 0.55 5.97 3.49
N LYS A 324 -0.02 4.85 3.95
CA LYS A 324 0.76 3.65 4.33
C LYS A 324 1.62 3.11 3.20
N VAL A 325 1.09 3.01 1.98
CA VAL A 325 1.82 2.52 0.82
C VAL A 325 3.05 3.41 0.55
N LYS A 326 2.87 4.74 0.66
CA LYS A 326 3.98 5.69 0.52
C LYS A 326 4.98 5.64 1.66
N THR A 327 4.54 5.45 2.90
CA THR A 327 5.43 5.22 4.03
C THR A 327 6.30 3.97 3.81
N ILE A 328 5.69 2.84 3.40
CA ILE A 328 6.42 1.60 3.11
C ILE A 328 7.43 1.79 1.97
N GLU A 329 7.05 2.55 0.93
CA GLU A 329 7.97 2.88 -0.17
C GLU A 329 9.20 3.63 0.34
N VAL A 330 9.01 4.69 1.14
CA VAL A 330 10.10 5.48 1.73
C VAL A 330 10.96 4.64 2.67
N ASP A 331 10.35 3.82 3.52
CA ASP A 331 11.07 2.93 4.44
C ASP A 331 11.94 1.91 3.68
N SER A 332 11.40 1.33 2.59
CA SER A 332 12.13 0.39 1.75
C SER A 332 13.35 1.04 1.06
N LEU A 333 13.23 2.31 0.67
CA LEU A 333 14.35 3.09 0.11
C LEU A 333 15.38 3.42 1.20
N GLY A 334 14.92 3.79 2.40
CA GLY A 334 15.77 4.03 3.57
C GLY A 334 16.63 2.83 3.92
N GLU A 335 16.04 1.63 3.93
CA GLU A 335 16.78 0.39 4.18
C GLU A 335 17.82 0.09 3.09
N ARG A 336 17.47 0.31 1.82
CA ARG A 336 18.41 0.16 0.70
C ARG A 336 19.59 1.12 0.79
N ILE A 337 19.35 2.38 1.19
CA ILE A 337 20.39 3.37 1.45
C ILE A 337 21.29 2.91 2.59
N ARG A 338 20.70 2.44 3.70
CA ARG A 338 21.45 1.92 4.86
C ARG A 338 22.40 0.80 4.45
N LEU A 339 21.92 -0.20 3.71
CA LEU A 339 22.73 -1.31 3.21
C LEU A 339 23.82 -0.83 2.24
N ALA A 340 23.52 0.12 1.35
CA ALA A 340 24.49 0.69 0.42
C ALA A 340 25.61 1.45 1.15
N ARG A 341 25.30 2.17 2.23
CA ARG A 341 26.28 2.86 3.09
C ARG A 341 27.17 1.87 3.83
N LEU A 342 26.60 0.80 4.38
CA LEU A 342 27.39 -0.27 5.01
C LEU A 342 28.34 -0.94 4.01
N PHE A 343 27.85 -1.23 2.81
CA PHE A 343 28.69 -1.79 1.75
C PHE A 343 29.85 -0.85 1.39
N LEU A 344 29.58 0.46 1.24
CA LEU A 344 30.62 1.46 0.98
C LEU A 344 31.65 1.51 2.12
N ALA A 345 31.20 1.52 3.38
CA ALA A 345 32.08 1.49 4.55
C ALA A 345 32.96 0.23 4.62
N CYS A 346 32.48 -0.92 4.12
CA CYS A 346 33.30 -2.15 4.02
C CYS A 346 34.34 -2.13 2.89
N ILE A 347 34.22 -1.21 1.92
CA ILE A 347 35.20 -1.07 0.84
C ILE A 347 36.24 0.00 1.18
N GLU A 348 35.89 1.00 2.00
CA GLU A 348 36.79 2.09 2.41
C GLU A 348 37.94 1.60 3.31
#